data_AF-A0A2T0BEP4-F1
#
_entry.id   AF-A0A2T0BEP4-F1
#
_cell.length_a   1.000
_cell.length_b   1.000
_cell.length_c   1.000
_cell.angle_alpha   90.00
_cell.angle_beta   90.00
_cell.angle_gamma   90.00
#
_symmetry.space_group_name_H-M   'P 1'
#
loop_
_entity.id
_entity.type
_entity.pdbx_description
1 polymer ?
#
loop_
_entity_poly.entity_id
_entity_poly.type
_entity_poly.pdbx_seq_one_letter_code
_entity_poly.pdbx_strand_id
1 'polypeptide(L)'
;MAKYKVGDKLVIVNDPSKEKKRLKELTHLTVEDDYAQFSWGIKILNVEYEQPNVTLTYRNFKGQKNKVFAVCSEIESFDQEKVLEKALLKAFQNEIIDLTVIKNNVLEK
;
A
#
# COMPACT_ATOMS: atom_id res chain seq x y z
N MET A 1 -41.44 11.48 19.81
CA MET A 1 -40.44 12.57 19.60
C MET A 1 -39.38 12.37 20.67
N ALA A 2 -38.06 12.30 20.43
CA ALA A 2 -37.23 12.83 19.36
C ALA A 2 -36.23 11.78 18.81
N LYS A 3 -35.81 12.00 17.56
CA LYS A 3 -34.86 11.21 16.76
C LYS A 3 -33.43 11.60 17.12
N TYR A 4 -32.50 10.65 17.27
CA TYR A 4 -31.11 10.79 16.76
C TYR A 4 -30.51 9.40 16.48
N LYS A 5 -30.22 9.13 15.19
CA LYS A 5 -29.24 8.16 14.73
C LYS A 5 -28.08 8.98 14.18
N VAL A 6 -26.87 8.82 14.70
CA VAL A 6 -25.67 9.40 14.09
C VAL A 6 -24.52 8.41 14.24
N GLY A 7 -23.92 8.04 13.11
CA GLY A 7 -22.92 6.99 13.00
C GLY A 7 -21.63 7.27 13.76
N ASP A 8 -21.13 6.23 14.41
CA ASP A 8 -19.84 6.22 15.08
C ASP A 8 -18.71 6.46 14.08
N LYS A 9 -18.22 7.69 14.03
CA LYS A 9 -16.90 7.99 13.49
C LYS A 9 -15.87 7.34 14.42
N LEU A 10 -15.34 6.19 14.01
CA LEU A 10 -14.17 5.57 14.63
C LEU A 10 -13.01 6.56 14.60
N VAL A 11 -12.61 7.07 15.77
CA VAL A 11 -11.37 7.81 15.93
C VAL A 11 -10.23 6.79 15.88
N ILE A 12 -9.69 6.55 14.69
CA ILE A 12 -8.48 5.73 14.52
C ILE A 12 -7.31 6.55 15.05
N VAL A 13 -6.89 6.28 16.28
CA VAL A 13 -5.63 6.78 16.83
C VAL A 13 -4.49 6.07 16.08
N ASN A 14 -4.10 6.62 14.93
CA ASN A 14 -2.96 6.16 14.15
C ASN A 14 -1.68 6.63 14.84
N ASP A 15 -1.14 5.80 15.71
CA ASP A 15 0.19 6.02 16.28
C ASP A 15 1.24 5.83 15.17
N PRO A 16 1.89 6.90 14.69
CA PRO A 16 2.78 6.84 13.51
C PRO A 16 4.01 5.94 13.77
N SER A 17 4.39 5.78 15.04
CA SER A 17 5.51 4.93 15.47
C SER A 17 5.20 3.45 15.31
N LYS A 18 3.96 3.03 15.63
CA LYS A 18 3.51 1.63 15.46
C LYS A 18 3.34 1.26 13.99
N GLU A 19 2.83 2.20 13.20
CA GLU A 19 2.67 2.02 11.76
C GLU A 19 4.01 1.80 11.06
N LYS A 20 5.01 2.65 11.34
CA LYS A 20 6.35 2.54 10.76
C LYS A 20 7.03 1.23 11.15
N LYS A 21 6.86 0.78 12.40
CA LYS A 21 7.41 -0.49 12.87
C LYS A 21 6.81 -1.68 12.11
N ARG A 22 5.49 -1.71 11.97
CA ARG A 22 4.79 -2.78 11.24
C ARG A 22 5.13 -2.81 9.75
N LEU A 23 5.25 -1.65 9.10
CA LEU A 23 5.69 -1.58 7.71
C LEU A 23 7.14 -2.09 7.54
N LYS A 24 8.01 -1.81 8.51
CA LYS A 24 9.39 -2.31 8.49
C LYS A 24 9.46 -3.83 8.69
N GLU A 25 8.56 -4.42 9.47
CA GLU A 25 8.48 -5.88 9.63
C GLU A 25 7.98 -6.57 8.34
N LEU A 26 7.01 -5.96 7.66
CA LEU A 26 6.46 -6.47 6.39
C LEU A 26 7.42 -6.29 5.20
N THR A 27 8.35 -5.34 5.29
CA THR A 27 9.32 -5.03 4.25
C THR A 27 10.68 -5.66 4.56
N HIS A 28 10.98 -6.79 3.93
CA HIS A 28 12.25 -7.51 4.12
C HIS A 28 12.66 -8.29 2.88
N LEU A 29 13.97 -8.52 2.75
CA LEU A 29 14.56 -9.44 1.78
C LEU A 29 15.28 -10.53 2.58
N THR A 30 14.84 -11.77 2.42
CA THR A 30 15.47 -12.96 3.02
C THR A 30 16.14 -13.78 1.93
N VAL A 31 17.28 -14.37 2.25
CA VAL A 31 17.99 -15.31 1.38
C VAL A 31 18.24 -16.56 2.21
N GLU A 32 17.66 -17.67 1.78
CA GLU A 32 17.79 -18.98 2.43
C GLU A 32 18.16 -20.00 1.36
N ASP A 33 19.26 -20.72 1.59
CA ASP A 33 19.90 -21.62 0.62
C ASP A 33 20.16 -20.92 -0.73
N ASP A 34 19.58 -21.43 -1.82
CA ASP A 34 19.67 -20.91 -3.18
C ASP A 34 18.46 -20.03 -3.57
N TYR A 35 17.59 -19.67 -2.60
CA TYR A 35 16.36 -18.93 -2.83
C TYR A 35 16.38 -17.56 -2.16
N ALA A 36 15.86 -16.55 -2.84
CA ALA A 36 15.65 -15.22 -2.30
C ALA A 36 14.16 -14.89 -2.28
N GLN A 37 13.66 -14.40 -1.14
CA GLN A 37 12.29 -13.92 -0.98
C GLN A 37 12.27 -12.44 -0.67
N PHE A 38 11.48 -11.70 -1.43
CA PHE A 38 11.25 -10.28 -1.22
C PHE A 38 9.81 -10.02 -0.78
N SER A 39 9.65 -9.42 0.39
CA SER A 39 8.37 -9.01 0.95
C SER A 39 8.34 -7.48 1.05
N TRP A 40 7.23 -6.87 0.64
CA TRP A 40 7.06 -5.41 0.72
C TRP A 40 5.69 -5.07 1.31
N GLY A 41 5.69 -4.26 2.37
CA GLY A 41 4.47 -3.77 3.01
C GLY A 41 4.12 -2.35 2.57
N ILE A 42 2.86 -2.14 2.20
CA ILE A 42 2.26 -0.80 2.07
C ILE A 42 1.03 -0.70 2.97
N LYS A 43 0.77 0.50 3.49
CA LYS A 43 -0.48 0.77 4.21
C LYS A 43 -1.48 1.42 3.27
N ILE A 44 -2.62 0.78 3.07
CA ILE A 44 -3.75 1.36 2.36
C ILE A 44 -4.35 2.48 3.22
N LEU A 45 -4.49 3.68 2.65
CA LEU A 45 -5.08 4.83 3.31
C LEU A 45 -6.47 5.14 2.78
N ASN A 46 -6.66 5.05 1.46
CA ASN A 46 -7.96 5.25 0.83
C ASN A 46 -8.04 4.46 -0.48
N VAL A 47 -9.23 4.00 -0.82
CA VAL A 47 -9.56 3.39 -2.11
C VAL A 47 -10.82 4.06 -2.63
N GLU A 48 -10.71 4.70 -3.80
CA GLU A 48 -11.83 5.35 -4.47
C GLU A 48 -12.15 4.56 -5.74
N TYR A 49 -13.40 4.13 -5.88
CA TYR A 49 -13.90 3.42 -7.06
C TYR A 49 -14.74 4.37 -7.89
N GLU A 50 -14.24 4.72 -9.08
CA GLU A 50 -14.90 5.61 -10.03
C GLU A 50 -14.96 4.91 -11.38
N GLN A 51 -15.93 4.01 -11.56
CA GLN A 51 -16.02 3.13 -12.74
C GLN A 51 -15.73 3.89 -14.05
N PRO A 52 -14.77 3.43 -14.89
CA PRO A 52 -14.01 2.18 -14.82
C PRO A 52 -12.70 2.23 -14.02
N ASN A 53 -12.45 3.32 -13.31
CA ASN A 53 -11.20 3.63 -12.63
C ASN A 53 -11.22 3.24 -11.15
N VAL A 54 -10.03 2.99 -10.63
CA VAL A 54 -9.76 2.89 -9.20
C VAL A 54 -8.56 3.73 -8.85
N THR A 55 -8.68 4.49 -7.76
CA THR A 55 -7.62 5.30 -7.20
C THR A 55 -7.23 4.73 -5.84
N LEU A 56 -6.03 4.17 -5.75
CA LEU A 56 -5.45 3.67 -4.52
C LEU A 56 -4.50 4.72 -3.94
N THR A 57 -4.77 5.15 -2.72
CA THR A 57 -3.85 5.98 -1.95
C THR A 57 -3.24 5.14 -0.84
N TYR A 58 -1.91 5.04 -0.82
CA TYR A 58 -1.18 4.24 0.15
C TYR A 58 -0.01 5.02 0.76
N ARG A 59 0.55 4.45 1.83
CA ARG A 59 1.78 4.93 2.46
C ARG A 59 2.82 3.82 2.46
N ASN A 60 4.03 4.15 2.02
CA ASN A 60 5.14 3.20 1.96
C ASN A 60 5.94 3.16 3.28
N PHE A 61 6.91 2.25 3.37
CA PHE A 61 7.79 2.09 4.54
C PHE A 61 8.62 3.35 4.85
N LYS A 62 8.89 4.20 3.84
CA LYS A 62 9.57 5.50 4.00
C LYS A 62 8.65 6.56 4.64
N GLY A 63 7.36 6.26 4.81
CA GLY A 63 6.33 7.18 5.31
C GLY A 63 5.76 8.12 4.25
N GLN A 64 6.14 7.95 2.98
CA GLN A 64 5.65 8.75 1.87
C GLN A 64 4.26 8.31 1.46
N LYS A 65 3.40 9.28 1.13
CA LYS A 65 2.04 9.04 0.65
C LYS A 65 2.05 9.04 -0.88
N ASN A 66 1.70 7.89 -1.46
CA ASN A 66 1.68 7.69 -2.90
C ASN A 66 0.24 7.42 -3.36
N LYS A 67 -0.06 7.84 -4.59
CA LYS A 67 -1.37 7.64 -5.22
C LYS A 67 -1.17 6.95 -6.57
N VAL A 68 -1.95 5.92 -6.81
CA VAL A 68 -1.90 5.12 -8.04
C VAL A 68 -3.29 5.04 -8.64
N PHE A 69 -3.33 5.21 -9.96
CA PHE A 69 -4.53 5.12 -10.77
C PHE A 69 -4.47 3.85 -11.61
N ALA A 70 -5.47 2.99 -11.50
CA ALA A 70 -5.63 1.82 -12.36
C ALA A 70 -6.97 1.89 -13.10
N VAL A 71 -6.94 1.52 -14.38
CA VAL A 71 -8.12 1.46 -15.25
C VAL A 71 -8.51 0.00 -15.41
N CYS A 72 -9.77 -0.32 -15.18
CA CYS A 72 -10.33 -1.63 -15.48
C CYS A 72 -10.94 -1.63 -16.87
N SER A 73 -10.32 -2.36 -17.81
CA SER A 73 -10.78 -2.44 -19.20
C SER A 73 -12.03 -3.33 -19.34
N GLU A 74 -12.30 -4.21 -18.38
CA GLU A 74 -13.41 -5.17 -18.40
C GLU A 74 -14.59 -4.61 -17.58
N ILE A 75 -15.36 -3.73 -18.22
CA ILE A 75 -16.48 -3.00 -17.59
C ILE A 75 -17.65 -3.93 -17.24
N GLU A 76 -17.81 -5.03 -17.98
CA GLU A 76 -18.92 -5.99 -17.83
C GLU A 76 -18.81 -6.87 -16.57
N SER A 77 -17.64 -6.94 -15.96
CA SER A 77 -17.40 -7.68 -14.71
C SER A 77 -16.60 -6.81 -13.74
N PHE A 78 -17.15 -5.64 -13.41
CA PHE A 78 -16.55 -4.72 -12.43
C PHE A 78 -16.61 -5.32 -11.03
N ASP A 79 -15.69 -6.24 -10.77
CA ASP A 79 -15.46 -6.86 -9.48
C ASP A 79 -14.51 -5.97 -8.68
N GLN A 80 -15.02 -5.42 -7.57
CA GLN A 80 -14.27 -4.50 -6.72
C GLN A 80 -12.99 -5.12 -6.15
N GLU A 81 -12.96 -6.45 -5.97
CA GLU A 81 -11.77 -7.18 -5.49
C GLU A 81 -10.70 -7.23 -6.58
N LYS A 82 -11.05 -7.66 -7.81
CA LYS A 82 -10.11 -7.73 -8.94
C LYS A 82 -9.54 -6.36 -9.31
N VAL A 83 -10.37 -5.33 -9.25
CA VAL A 83 -9.96 -3.95 -9.54
C VAL A 83 -9.01 -3.43 -8.46
N LEU A 84 -9.26 -3.74 -7.19
CA LEU A 84 -8.36 -3.42 -6.09
C LEU A 84 -7.01 -4.15 -6.23
N GLU A 85 -7.03 -5.44 -6.56
CA GLU A 85 -5.81 -6.22 -6.82
C GLU A 85 -4.95 -5.57 -7.91
N LYS A 86 -5.57 -5.15 -9.02
CA LYS A 86 -4.87 -4.44 -10.10
C LYS A 86 -4.23 -3.13 -9.61
N ALA A 87 -4.93 -2.38 -8.76
CA ALA A 87 -4.39 -1.15 -8.17
C ALA A 87 -3.21 -1.44 -7.22
N LEU A 88 -3.31 -2.50 -6.42
CA LEU A 88 -2.26 -2.95 -5.50
C LEU A 88 -1.01 -3.41 -6.27
N LEU A 89 -1.18 -4.22 -7.31
CA LEU A 89 -0.06 -4.66 -8.16
C LEU A 89 0.67 -3.47 -8.77
N LYS A 90 -0.07 -2.47 -9.26
CA LYS A 90 0.51 -1.24 -9.82
C LYS A 90 1.21 -0.40 -8.74
N ALA A 91 0.69 -0.38 -7.52
CA ALA A 91 1.38 0.25 -6.39
C ALA A 91 2.71 -0.45 -6.07
N PHE A 92 2.74 -1.78 -6.02
CA PHE A 92 3.97 -2.53 -5.81
C PHE A 92 4.97 -2.36 -6.96
N GLN A 93 4.51 -2.33 -8.21
CA GLN A 93 5.39 -2.05 -9.35
C GLN A 93 6.11 -0.70 -9.20
N ASN A 94 5.39 0.36 -8.82
CA ASN A 94 6.02 1.66 -8.58
C ASN A 94 7.05 1.61 -7.45
N GLU A 95 6.74 0.94 -6.34
CA GLU A 95 7.67 0.81 -5.22
C GLU A 95 8.89 -0.04 -5.58
N ILE A 96 8.72 -1.08 -6.41
CA ILE A 96 9.80 -1.94 -6.88
C ILE A 96 10.72 -1.19 -7.85
N ILE A 97 10.19 -0.34 -8.74
CA ILE A 97 11.00 0.48 -9.64
C ILE A 97 11.89 1.45 -8.85
N ASP A 98 11.40 1.97 -7.72
CA ASP A 98 12.16 2.82 -6.79
C ASP A 98 13.08 2.04 -5.83
N LEU A 99 13.17 0.70 -5.95
CA LEU A 99 14.15 -0.09 -5.21
C LEU A 99 15.56 0.18 -5.71
N THR A 100 16.22 1.12 -5.08
CA THR A 100 17.67 1.27 -5.19
C THR A 100 18.37 0.27 -4.27
N VAL A 101 19.43 -0.39 -4.73
CA VAL A 101 20.35 -1.16 -3.88
C VAL A 101 21.11 -0.19 -2.98
N ILE A 102 20.56 0.16 -1.81
CA ILE A 102 21.28 0.97 -0.81
C ILE A 102 22.16 0.03 0.05
N LYS A 103 23.09 -0.68 -0.59
CA LYS A 103 24.19 -1.47 0.00
C LYS A 103 25.23 -1.63 -1.12
N ASN A 104 26.21 -0.76 -1.29
CA ASN A 104 27.41 -0.67 -0.45
C ASN A 104 28.09 0.69 -0.63
N ASN A 105 27.63 1.74 0.03
CA ASN A 105 28.54 2.78 0.47
C ASN A 105 28.52 2.74 1.99
N VAL A 106 29.24 1.75 2.52
CA VAL A 106 29.91 1.94 3.81
C VAL A 106 30.76 3.18 3.60
N LEU A 107 30.27 4.32 4.10
CA LEU A 107 31.09 5.49 4.33
C LEU A 107 32.16 5.05 5.32
N GLU A 108 33.30 4.59 4.79
CA GLU A 108 34.55 4.61 5.52
C GLU A 108 34.82 6.09 5.87
N LYS A 109 34.63 6.41 7.15
CA LYS A 109 35.20 7.59 7.80
C LYS A 109 35.76 7.17 9.14
#